data_AF-A0A193KY79-F1
#
_entry.id   AF-A0A193KY79-F1
#
_cell.length_a   1.000
_cell.length_b   1.000
_cell.length_c   1.000
_cell.angle_alpha   90.00
_cell.angle_beta   90.00
_cell.angle_gamma   90.00
#
_symmetry.space_group_name_H-M   'P 1'
#
loop_
_entity.id
_entity.type
_entity.pdbx_description
1 polymer ?
#
loop_
_entity_poly.entity_id
_entity_poly.type
_entity_poly.pdbx_seq_one_letter_code
_entity_poly.pdbx_strand_id
1 'polypeptide(L)'
;MKKMSRRVLAGAAGVALASGVLLSGGTAQAATASIGAGRVQLCAQGNYAAYLVFNTASHSLGGQLSGTVAAGTCQTFNVPNFGGGQQTNIAVRGKFNTSSNTFAVDDLNVPPTAGGWKLFARGTTGNAGADAYLVIEAGPRS
;
A
#
# COMPACT_ATOMS: atom_id res chain seq x y z
N MET A 1 -68.12 17.51 -31.62
CA MET A 1 -67.61 17.45 -30.23
C MET A 1 -66.58 16.31 -30.12
N LYS A 2 -65.45 16.58 -29.45
CA LYS A 2 -64.20 15.81 -29.49
C LYS A 2 -64.36 14.36 -29.00
N LYS A 3 -63.68 13.45 -29.72
CA LYS A 3 -63.63 12.00 -29.52
C LYS A 3 -62.74 11.58 -28.34
N MET A 4 -63.11 10.45 -27.72
CA MET A 4 -62.24 9.41 -27.12
C MET A 4 -61.37 9.83 -25.91
N SER A 5 -61.03 8.98 -24.93
CA SER A 5 -61.27 7.56 -24.70
C SER A 5 -61.03 7.26 -23.21
N ARG A 6 -61.58 6.13 -22.77
CA ARG A 6 -61.61 5.63 -21.39
C ARG A 6 -60.22 5.31 -20.82
N ARG A 7 -60.08 5.58 -19.52
CA ARG A 7 -59.02 5.11 -18.61
C ARG A 7 -58.97 3.58 -18.59
N VAL A 8 -57.78 2.98 -18.66
CA VAL A 8 -57.52 1.62 -18.14
C VAL A 8 -56.08 1.53 -17.60
N LEU A 9 -56.04 1.23 -16.30
CA LEU A 9 -55.07 0.50 -15.47
C LEU A 9 -53.55 0.68 -15.67
N ALA A 10 -52.94 1.22 -14.61
CA ALA A 10 -51.57 0.93 -14.20
C ALA A 10 -51.45 -0.54 -13.75
N GLY A 11 -50.39 -1.22 -14.20
CA GLY A 11 -50.09 -2.59 -13.80
C GLY A 11 -48.79 -3.13 -14.39
N ALA A 12 -47.74 -3.10 -13.57
CA ALA A 12 -46.63 -4.03 -13.41
C ALA A 12 -45.59 -4.33 -14.54
N ALA A 13 -44.36 -4.45 -14.05
CA ALA A 13 -43.27 -5.34 -14.49
C ALA A 13 -42.38 -4.94 -15.69
N GLY A 14 -41.19 -4.42 -15.33
CA GLY A 14 -39.90 -5.03 -15.67
C GLY A 14 -39.43 -5.02 -17.12
N VAL A 15 -38.38 -4.22 -17.41
CA VAL A 15 -37.37 -4.58 -18.41
C VAL A 15 -35.99 -4.18 -17.89
N ALA A 16 -35.11 -5.17 -17.85
CA ALA A 16 -33.70 -5.07 -17.51
C ALA A 16 -32.95 -4.13 -18.47
N LEU A 17 -32.07 -3.28 -17.92
CA LEU A 17 -31.01 -2.66 -18.70
C LEU A 17 -29.70 -3.40 -18.40
N ALA A 18 -29.25 -4.10 -19.43
CA ALA A 18 -28.01 -4.82 -19.50
C ALA A 18 -26.79 -3.87 -19.46
N SER A 19 -25.70 -4.42 -18.95
CA SER A 19 -24.32 -4.17 -19.37
C SER A 19 -23.77 -2.75 -19.21
N GLY A 20 -23.04 -2.54 -18.11
CA GLY A 20 -22.11 -1.43 -17.93
C GLY A 20 -20.82 -1.90 -17.29
N VAL A 21 -19.97 -2.55 -18.10
CA VAL A 21 -18.50 -2.59 -18.03
C VAL A 21 -17.85 -2.52 -16.63
N LEU A 22 -17.22 -3.63 -16.28
CA LEU A 22 -16.06 -3.73 -15.39
C LEU A 22 -15.11 -2.55 -15.60
N LEU A 23 -15.11 -1.56 -14.70
CA LEU A 23 -13.99 -0.65 -14.55
C LEU A 23 -12.90 -1.37 -13.76
N SER A 24 -12.20 -2.21 -14.51
CA SER A 24 -10.89 -2.76 -14.23
C SER A 24 -9.98 -1.71 -13.59
N GLY A 25 -9.37 -2.10 -12.46
CA GLY A 25 -7.95 -1.87 -12.26
C GLY A 25 -7.45 -0.44 -12.42
N GLY A 26 -8.15 0.53 -11.87
CA GLY A 26 -7.48 1.77 -11.49
C GLY A 26 -6.59 1.46 -10.30
N THR A 27 -5.30 1.19 -10.52
CA THR A 27 -4.32 1.38 -9.45
C THR A 27 -4.58 2.79 -8.93
N ALA A 28 -5.12 2.91 -7.71
CA ALA A 28 -5.14 4.18 -7.01
C ALA A 28 -3.68 4.57 -6.85
N GLN A 29 -3.15 5.26 -7.85
CA GLN A 29 -1.88 5.92 -7.79
C GLN A 29 -2.18 7.05 -6.81
N ALA A 30 -1.98 6.73 -5.53
CA ALA A 30 -2.03 7.71 -4.47
C ALA A 30 -1.19 8.88 -4.98
N ALA A 31 -1.88 9.98 -5.27
CA ALA A 31 -1.27 11.21 -5.71
C ALA A 31 -0.04 11.42 -4.82
N THR A 32 1.09 11.72 -5.44
CA THR A 32 2.37 12.01 -4.78
C THR A 32 2.22 13.28 -3.94
N ALA A 33 1.42 13.21 -2.88
CA ALA A 33 1.53 14.09 -1.74
C ALA A 33 2.96 13.91 -1.27
N SER A 34 3.75 14.98 -1.41
CA SER A 34 5.11 15.07 -0.91
C SER A 34 5.15 14.50 0.50
N ILE A 35 5.77 13.34 0.67
CA ILE A 35 5.88 12.70 1.97
C ILE A 35 6.72 13.63 2.84
N GLY A 36 6.14 14.07 3.96
CA GLY A 36 6.81 15.00 4.87
C GLY A 36 8.11 14.41 5.42
N ALA A 37 9.01 15.28 5.87
CA ALA A 37 10.25 14.86 6.51
C ALA A 37 9.97 13.94 7.71
N GLY A 38 10.87 12.97 7.93
CA GLY A 38 10.72 11.96 8.99
C GLY A 38 9.53 11.01 8.81
N ARG A 39 8.95 10.93 7.61
CA ARG A 39 7.88 10.00 7.28
C ARG A 39 8.31 9.03 6.19
N VAL A 40 7.71 7.85 6.22
CA VAL A 40 7.87 6.83 5.19
C VAL A 40 6.49 6.32 4.78
N GLN A 41 6.21 6.27 3.48
CA GLN A 41 5.04 5.59 2.94
C GLN A 41 5.46 4.22 2.42
N LEU A 42 4.80 3.19 2.90
CA LEU A 42 4.88 1.84 2.34
C LEU A 42 3.64 1.57 1.50
N CYS A 43 3.85 1.25 0.23
CA CYS A 43 2.84 0.76 -0.68
C CYS A 43 3.09 -0.73 -0.95
N ALA A 44 2.18 -1.59 -0.50
CA ALA A 44 2.25 -3.03 -0.72
C ALA A 44 1.64 -3.36 -2.11
N GLN A 45 2.39 -3.12 -3.18
CA GLN A 45 1.95 -3.33 -4.56
C GLN A 45 2.18 -4.77 -5.06
N GLY A 46 2.85 -5.61 -4.29
CA GLY A 46 2.90 -7.05 -4.53
C GLY A 46 1.58 -7.74 -4.20
N ASN A 47 1.51 -9.06 -4.45
CA ASN A 47 0.33 -9.86 -4.10
C ASN A 47 0.23 -10.21 -2.60
N TYR A 48 0.88 -9.45 -1.73
CA TYR A 48 1.06 -9.77 -0.32
C TYR A 48 0.98 -8.52 0.56
N ALA A 49 0.60 -8.71 1.82
CA ALA A 49 0.64 -7.64 2.82
C ALA A 49 2.08 -7.40 3.28
N ALA A 50 2.44 -6.15 3.55
CA ALA A 50 3.80 -5.77 3.94
C ALA A 50 3.80 -4.87 5.19
N TYR A 51 4.92 -4.85 5.91
CA TYR A 51 5.12 -3.96 7.05
C TYR A 51 6.58 -3.55 7.17
N LEU A 52 6.83 -2.51 7.95
CA LEU A 52 8.16 -2.00 8.23
C LEU A 52 8.62 -2.47 9.61
N VAL A 53 9.91 -2.75 9.73
CA VAL A 53 10.59 -2.93 11.00
C VAL A 53 11.65 -1.83 11.10
N PHE A 54 11.48 -0.94 12.07
CA PHE A 54 12.38 0.16 12.34
C PHE A 54 13.42 -0.26 13.37
N ASN A 55 14.66 -0.33 12.94
CA ASN A 55 15.83 -0.71 13.73
C ASN A 55 16.76 0.51 13.86
N THR A 56 17.68 0.48 14.81
CA THR A 56 18.85 1.38 14.74
C THR A 56 19.84 0.78 13.73
N ALA A 57 20.61 1.61 13.03
CA ALA A 57 21.62 1.11 12.08
C ALA A 57 22.63 0.12 12.70
N SER A 58 22.79 0.14 14.03
CA SER A 58 23.68 -0.76 14.78
C SER A 58 23.00 -2.01 15.35
N HIS A 59 21.67 -2.12 15.39
CA HIS A 59 20.97 -3.27 16.00
C HIS A 59 19.78 -3.75 15.15
N SER A 60 19.88 -4.98 14.64
CA SER A 60 18.86 -5.60 13.76
C SER A 60 17.83 -6.47 14.49
N LEU A 61 17.91 -6.63 15.82
CA LEU A 61 17.27 -7.77 16.54
C LEU A 61 16.10 -7.41 17.47
N GLY A 62 15.49 -6.22 17.35
CA GLY A 62 14.35 -5.85 18.19
C GLY A 62 13.53 -4.65 17.72
N GLY A 63 13.60 -4.33 16.42
CA GLY A 63 13.05 -3.10 15.89
C GLY A 63 11.55 -2.90 16.11
N GLN A 64 11.13 -1.64 16.15
CA GLN A 64 9.74 -1.26 16.27
C GLN A 64 8.99 -1.61 14.98
N LEU A 65 7.91 -2.38 15.08
CA LEU A 65 7.08 -2.74 13.93
C LEU A 65 6.11 -1.61 13.59
N SER A 66 5.87 -1.40 12.29
CA SER A 66 4.73 -0.60 11.83
C SER A 66 3.43 -1.40 11.87
N GLY A 67 2.31 -0.73 11.55
CA GLY A 67 1.11 -1.42 11.12
C GLY A 67 1.34 -2.22 9.83
N THR A 68 0.53 -3.26 9.62
CA THR A 68 0.53 -4.03 8.37
C THR A 68 -0.26 -3.31 7.29
N VAL A 69 0.37 -3.10 6.14
CA VAL A 69 -0.22 -2.54 4.93
C VAL A 69 -0.77 -3.69 4.09
N ALA A 70 -2.09 -3.68 3.85
CA ALA A 70 -2.74 -4.70 3.03
C ALA A 70 -2.28 -4.63 1.57
N ALA A 71 -2.25 -5.78 0.89
CA ALA A 71 -1.91 -5.84 -0.53
C ALA A 71 -2.80 -4.89 -1.36
N GLY A 72 -2.19 -4.19 -2.31
CA GLY A 72 -2.82 -3.16 -3.14
C GLY A 72 -3.02 -1.80 -2.45
N THR A 73 -2.59 -1.62 -1.20
CA THR A 73 -2.80 -0.37 -0.45
C THR A 73 -1.49 0.33 -0.08
N CYS A 74 -1.59 1.59 0.36
CA CYS A 74 -0.47 2.38 0.87
C CYS A 74 -0.81 2.93 2.26
N GLN A 75 0.18 2.97 3.15
CA GLN A 75 0.07 3.67 4.43
C GLN A 75 1.36 4.43 4.74
N THR A 76 1.22 5.53 5.47
CA THR A 76 2.33 6.39 5.87
C THR A 76 2.59 6.25 7.37
N PHE A 77 3.86 6.11 7.72
CA PHE A 77 4.34 5.92 9.09
C PHE A 77 5.35 7.01 9.47
N ASN A 78 5.44 7.24 10.78
CA ASN A 78 6.56 7.99 11.35
C ASN A 78 7.82 7.12 11.30
N VAL A 79 8.93 7.69 10.86
CA VAL A 79 10.25 7.10 11.09
C VAL A 79 10.62 7.37 12.55
N PRO A 80 10.81 6.35 13.40
CA PRO A 80 11.23 6.55 14.77
C PRO A 80 12.61 7.23 14.80
N ASN A 81 12.73 8.24 15.67
CA ASN A 81 14.03 8.83 15.99
C ASN A 81 14.56 8.18 17.25
N PHE A 82 15.55 7.30 17.10
CA PHE A 82 16.20 6.62 18.22
C PHE A 82 17.25 7.49 18.94
N GLY A 83 17.44 8.74 18.52
CA GLY A 83 18.38 9.69 19.11
C GLY A 83 19.83 9.49 18.65
N GLY A 84 20.73 10.36 19.11
CA GLY A 84 22.18 10.21 18.92
C GLY A 84 22.70 10.37 17.49
N GLY A 85 21.95 11.04 16.60
CA GLY A 85 22.35 11.25 15.19
C GLY A 85 22.42 9.98 14.35
N GLN A 86 21.87 8.87 14.85
CA GLN A 86 21.93 7.57 14.19
C GLN A 86 20.96 7.49 13.02
N GLN A 87 21.33 6.73 11.98
CA GLN A 87 20.41 6.35 10.93
C GLN A 87 19.43 5.30 11.46
N THR A 88 18.20 5.36 10.95
CA THR A 88 17.18 4.34 11.19
C THR A 88 17.27 3.32 10.06
N ASN A 89 17.55 2.07 10.38
CA ASN A 89 17.43 0.98 9.43
C ASN A 89 15.95 0.60 9.32
N ILE A 90 15.41 0.62 8.11
CA ILE A 90 14.05 0.19 7.80
C ILE A 90 14.17 -1.14 7.06
N ALA A 91 13.78 -2.23 7.71
CA ALA A 91 13.60 -3.50 7.03
C ALA A 91 12.15 -3.62 6.55
N VAL A 92 11.96 -3.87 5.27
CA VAL A 92 10.65 -4.13 4.68
C VAL A 92 10.40 -5.63 4.67
N ARG A 93 9.29 -6.04 5.28
CA ARG A 93 8.92 -7.46 5.41
C ARG A 93 7.59 -7.72 4.72
N GLY A 94 7.51 -8.82 4.00
CA GLY A 94 6.28 -9.35 3.40
C GLY A 94 5.70 -10.46 4.25
N LYS A 95 4.38 -10.65 4.19
CA LYS A 95 3.68 -11.78 4.83
C LYS A 95 3.29 -12.80 3.78
N PHE A 96 3.51 -14.08 4.04
CA PHE A 96 3.01 -15.13 3.15
C PHE A 96 1.47 -15.17 3.17
N ASN A 97 0.86 -15.37 2.01
CA ASN A 97 -0.60 -15.48 1.92
C ASN A 97 -1.14 -16.79 2.52
N THR A 98 -0.30 -17.81 2.60
CA THR A 98 -0.67 -19.18 2.99
C THR A 98 -0.24 -19.57 4.41
N SER A 99 0.47 -18.69 5.12
CA SER A 99 0.96 -18.97 6.48
C SER A 99 1.13 -17.69 7.28
N SER A 100 1.38 -17.80 8.58
CA SER A 100 1.73 -16.66 9.45
C SER A 100 3.20 -16.21 9.29
N ASN A 101 3.99 -16.89 8.46
CA ASN A 101 5.40 -16.56 8.25
C ASN A 101 5.58 -15.26 7.47
N THR A 102 6.79 -14.72 7.56
CA THR A 102 7.21 -13.49 6.87
C THR A 102 8.49 -13.73 6.10
N PHE A 103 8.77 -12.86 5.14
CA PHE A 103 10.00 -12.89 4.34
C PHE A 103 10.60 -11.49 4.22
N ALA A 104 11.91 -11.45 3.98
CA ALA A 104 12.62 -10.20 3.67
C ALA A 104 12.20 -9.72 2.28
N VAL A 105 11.83 -8.46 2.15
CA VAL A 105 11.73 -7.81 0.84
C VAL A 105 13.03 -7.08 0.56
N ASP A 106 13.43 -6.19 1.45
CA ASP A 106 14.69 -5.45 1.39
C ASP A 106 14.91 -4.67 2.71
N ASP A 107 16.06 -4.02 2.86
CA ASP A 107 16.33 -3.08 3.93
C ASP A 107 17.07 -1.82 3.46
N LEU A 108 16.82 -0.70 4.13
CA LEU A 108 17.47 0.57 3.81
C LEU A 108 17.78 1.38 5.07
N ASN A 109 18.90 2.09 5.07
CA ASN A 109 19.22 3.05 6.12
C ASN A 109 18.73 4.44 5.73
N VAL A 110 17.87 5.02 6.55
CA VAL A 110 17.34 6.37 6.33
C VAL A 110 17.76 7.32 7.45
N PRO A 111 18.11 8.58 7.14
CA PRO A 111 18.26 9.59 8.18
C PRO A 111 16.86 9.95 8.72
N PRO A 112 16.62 9.91 10.05
CA PRO A 112 15.29 10.14 10.62
C PRO A 112 14.77 11.57 10.45
N THR A 113 15.65 12.53 10.12
CA THR A 113 15.32 13.94 9.87
C THR A 113 15.28 14.31 8.40
N ALA A 114 15.62 13.40 7.49
CA ALA A 114 15.64 13.68 6.07
C ALA A 114 14.21 13.76 5.49
N GLY A 115 14.13 14.16 4.22
CA GLY A 115 12.88 14.17 3.44
C GLY A 115 12.13 12.83 3.48
N GLY A 116 10.86 12.86 3.12
CA GLY A 116 10.02 11.67 3.17
C GLY A 116 10.42 10.59 2.16
N TRP A 117 10.20 9.34 2.55
CA TRP A 117 10.53 8.16 1.73
C TRP A 117 9.27 7.49 1.19
N LYS A 118 9.26 7.15 -0.11
CA LYS A 118 8.18 6.38 -0.73
C LYS A 118 8.70 5.02 -1.19
N LEU A 119 8.21 3.97 -0.53
CA LEU A 119 8.64 2.59 -0.69
C LEU A 119 7.53 1.77 -1.33
N PHE A 120 7.86 1.02 -2.36
CA PHE A 120 6.95 0.09 -3.03
C PHE A 120 7.45 -1.33 -2.87
N ALA A 121 6.78 -2.12 -2.03
CA ALA A 121 7.00 -3.55 -1.94
C ALA A 121 6.24 -4.22 -3.09
N ARG A 122 6.97 -4.78 -4.06
CA ARG A 122 6.43 -5.37 -5.30
C ARG A 122 6.81 -6.84 -5.43
N GLY A 123 6.26 -7.48 -6.45
CA GLY A 123 6.53 -8.89 -6.74
C GLY A 123 5.53 -9.82 -6.08
N THR A 124 5.95 -11.05 -5.80
CA THR A 124 5.04 -12.08 -5.27
C THR A 124 5.64 -12.85 -4.10
N THR A 125 4.80 -13.60 -3.38
CA THR A 125 5.26 -14.59 -2.40
C THR A 125 5.86 -15.85 -3.02
N GLY A 126 6.02 -15.90 -4.35
CA GLY A 126 6.67 -16.99 -5.08
C GLY A 126 8.11 -17.21 -4.64
N ASN A 127 8.61 -18.43 -4.85
CA ASN A 127 9.97 -18.83 -4.49
C ASN A 127 10.38 -18.45 -3.06
N ALA A 128 9.50 -18.71 -2.08
CA ALA A 128 9.66 -18.33 -0.68
C ALA A 128 9.92 -16.81 -0.45
N GLY A 129 9.33 -15.97 -1.29
CA GLY A 129 9.46 -14.51 -1.23
C GLY A 129 10.67 -13.95 -1.98
N ALA A 130 11.48 -14.79 -2.63
CA ALA A 130 12.62 -14.32 -3.43
C ALA A 130 12.21 -13.53 -4.69
N ASP A 131 10.95 -13.67 -5.13
CA ASP A 131 10.38 -12.90 -6.24
C ASP A 131 9.84 -11.53 -5.78
N ALA A 132 10.00 -11.18 -4.50
CA ALA A 132 9.65 -9.89 -3.95
C ALA A 132 10.85 -8.93 -4.00
N TYR A 133 10.57 -7.66 -4.24
CA TYR A 133 11.61 -6.63 -4.32
C TYR A 133 11.07 -5.26 -3.93
N LEU A 134 11.98 -4.38 -3.51
CA LEU A 134 11.66 -3.01 -3.13
C LEU A 134 11.97 -2.04 -4.27
N VAL A 135 11.08 -1.09 -4.51
CA VAL A 135 11.33 0.07 -5.37
C VAL A 135 11.20 1.35 -4.55
N ILE A 136 12.21 2.21 -4.60
CA ILE A 136 12.23 3.51 -3.92
C ILE A 136 11.91 4.59 -4.97
N GLU A 137 10.71 5.16 -4.93
CA GLU A 137 10.25 6.15 -5.93
C GLU A 137 10.58 7.58 -5.52
N ALA A 138 10.65 7.85 -4.22
CA ALA A 138 11.06 9.14 -3.69
C ALA A 138 11.95 8.93 -2.46
N GLY A 139 13.11 9.57 -2.50
CA GLY A 139 13.97 9.79 -1.34
C GLY A 139 14.16 11.29 -1.12
N PRO A 140 14.73 11.69 0.03
CA PRO A 140 15.17 13.05 0.27
C PRO A 140 16.00 13.53 -0.92
N ARG A 141 15.58 14.64 -1.55
CA ARG A 141 16.46 15.33 -2.50
C ARG A 141 17.55 16.01 -1.67
N SER A 142 18.80 15.71 -2.00
CA SER A 142 20.00 16.36 -1.46
C SER A 142 20.00 17.86 -1.72
#